data_AF-A0A0K1IQ24-F1
#
_entry.id   AF-A0A0K1IQ24-F1
#
_cell.length_a   1.000
_cell.length_b   1.000
_cell.length_c   1.000
_cell.angle_alpha   90.00
_cell.angle_beta   90.00
_cell.angle_gamma   90.00
#
_symmetry.space_group_name_H-M   'P 1'
#
loop_
_entity.id
_entity.type
_entity.pdbx_description
1 polymer ?
#
loop_
_entity_poly.entity_id
_entity_poly.type
_entity_poly.pdbx_seq_one_letter_code
_entity_poly.pdbx_strand_id
1 'polypeptide(L)'
;MRRLDGRDGGGQPLRTALALSVVTGEPFEMANVRGNRSTPGLKAQHVACVSVAAAVSNADVAGDEVGSSTLRFSPREVRADPVEAAVGTAGSATLVCETLLPAAVALDDPLSLTVTGGTDVRWSPPTDYLRYAKRPLCSTFGVEFGISVPRRGFYPAGGGTLSLRIAPAEPTPTELTRRAEPDELRVYSVASESLADAAVAERQVEGVRDALAEAGVDLPIRSSVSSAESDSPGSAVVVVARGGEDERAGDGSASLVAGFDAYGERGTPAETVGSRAADSLLDWLGGDAPVDRHMADQLLVWVALAGGCVRIPAVTDHVRTNLDVIRAFGYDVTLRAGEDGDRGAGAGAGAGPGAETEARTGAVVESDGGR
;
A
#
# COMPACT_ATOMS: atom_id res chain seq x y z
N MET A 1 20.10 -19.99 -6.52
CA MET A 1 18.89 -19.97 -5.67
C MET A 1 19.21 -19.29 -4.36
N ARG A 2 18.53 -18.17 -4.08
CA ARG A 2 18.69 -17.37 -2.85
C ARG A 2 17.99 -18.06 -1.68
N ARG A 3 18.47 -17.85 -0.46
CA ARG A 3 17.85 -18.38 0.78
C ARG A 3 17.38 -17.22 1.64
N LEU A 4 16.10 -17.24 2.02
CA LEU A 4 15.44 -16.20 2.81
C LEU A 4 14.85 -16.82 4.08
N ASP A 5 14.81 -16.04 5.17
CA ASP A 5 14.16 -16.44 6.41
C ASP A 5 12.95 -15.52 6.68
N GLY A 6 11.75 -16.09 6.67
CA GLY A 6 10.48 -15.40 6.93
C GLY A 6 10.10 -15.32 8.42
N ARG A 7 10.99 -15.70 9.34
CA ARG A 7 10.70 -15.80 10.78
C ARG A 7 10.13 -14.52 11.36
N ASP A 8 10.79 -13.39 11.13
CA ASP A 8 10.42 -12.11 11.75
C ASP A 8 9.40 -11.32 10.91
N GLY A 9 8.89 -11.94 9.84
CA GLY A 9 8.04 -11.31 8.84
C GLY A 9 6.56 -11.69 8.94
N GLY A 10 5.70 -10.76 8.49
CA GLY A 10 4.34 -11.10 8.06
C GLY A 10 4.32 -11.77 6.69
N GLY A 11 3.25 -11.53 5.93
CA GLY A 11 3.15 -11.99 4.54
C GLY A 11 3.91 -11.13 3.53
N GLN A 12 4.39 -9.95 3.91
CA GLN A 12 5.01 -8.99 3.00
C GLN A 12 6.37 -9.44 2.47
N PRO A 13 7.32 -9.96 3.29
CA PRO A 13 8.60 -10.44 2.76
C PRO A 13 8.44 -11.47 1.65
N LEU A 14 7.45 -12.37 1.76
CA LEU A 14 7.11 -13.32 0.71
C LEU A 14 6.65 -12.64 -0.58
N ARG A 15 5.73 -11.66 -0.49
CA ARG A 15 5.24 -10.93 -1.67
C ARG A 15 6.36 -10.17 -2.37
N THR A 16 7.24 -9.52 -1.61
CA THR A 16 8.42 -8.85 -2.17
C THR A 16 9.38 -9.84 -2.82
N ALA A 17 9.64 -10.99 -2.19
CA ALA A 17 10.51 -12.01 -2.76
C ALA A 17 9.96 -12.58 -4.08
N LEU A 18 8.64 -12.83 -4.14
CA LEU A 18 7.96 -13.23 -5.39
C LEU A 18 8.14 -12.16 -6.47
N ALA A 19 7.83 -10.90 -6.15
CA ALA A 19 7.93 -9.80 -7.09
C ALA A 19 9.36 -9.62 -7.63
N LEU A 20 10.37 -9.58 -6.75
CA LEU A 20 11.76 -9.43 -7.14
C LEU A 20 12.29 -10.66 -7.88
N SER A 21 11.83 -11.86 -7.54
CA SER A 21 12.17 -13.09 -8.27
C SER A 21 11.65 -13.03 -9.71
N VAL A 22 10.39 -12.64 -9.91
CA VAL A 22 9.81 -12.43 -11.24
C VAL A 22 10.61 -11.39 -12.03
N VAL A 23 10.93 -10.24 -11.42
CA VAL A 23 11.66 -9.16 -12.09
C VAL A 23 13.09 -9.55 -12.45
N THR A 24 13.80 -10.25 -11.55
CA THR A 24 15.22 -10.57 -11.73
C THR A 24 15.48 -11.89 -12.44
N GLY A 25 14.45 -12.73 -12.60
CA GLY A 25 14.60 -14.12 -13.08
C GLY A 25 15.32 -15.04 -12.09
N GLU A 26 15.54 -14.61 -10.85
CA GLU A 26 16.35 -15.37 -9.90
C GLU A 26 15.52 -16.22 -8.92
N PRO A 27 15.84 -17.52 -8.78
CA PRO A 27 15.10 -18.41 -7.90
C PRO A 27 15.40 -18.15 -6.43
N PHE A 28 14.42 -18.38 -5.55
CA PHE A 28 14.58 -18.33 -4.10
C PHE A 28 13.92 -19.50 -3.37
N GLU A 29 14.42 -19.76 -2.16
CA GLU A 29 13.78 -20.57 -1.14
C GLU A 29 13.57 -19.70 0.10
N MET A 30 12.34 -19.66 0.61
CA MET A 30 12.01 -18.99 1.87
C MET A 30 11.60 -20.02 2.92
N ALA A 31 12.33 -20.08 4.02
CA ALA A 31 11.96 -20.87 5.21
C ALA A 31 11.18 -20.00 6.22
N ASN A 32 10.54 -20.66 7.20
CA ASN A 32 9.80 -20.01 8.31
C ASN A 32 8.78 -18.96 7.83
N VAL A 33 8.08 -19.21 6.74
CA VAL A 33 7.08 -18.27 6.19
C VAL A 33 6.10 -17.87 7.29
N ARG A 34 6.01 -16.57 7.59
CA ARG A 34 5.15 -15.99 8.63
C ARG A 34 5.43 -16.54 10.05
N GLY A 35 6.69 -16.84 10.37
CA GLY A 35 7.08 -17.56 11.58
C GLY A 35 6.65 -16.92 12.90
N ASN A 36 6.61 -15.59 12.99
CA ASN A 36 6.23 -14.85 14.20
C ASN A 36 4.72 -14.59 14.33
N ARG A 37 3.89 -15.10 13.42
CA ARG A 37 2.44 -14.91 13.47
C ARG A 37 1.78 -16.01 14.30
N SER A 38 0.65 -15.68 14.92
CA SER A 38 -0.15 -16.64 15.71
C SER A 38 -0.57 -17.89 14.92
N THR A 39 -0.70 -17.76 13.60
CA THR A 39 -0.86 -18.88 12.68
C THR A 39 0.22 -18.76 11.61
N PRO A 40 1.37 -19.44 11.76
CA PRO A 40 2.46 -19.46 10.79
C PRO A 40 2.09 -20.13 9.46
N GLY A 41 3.00 -20.05 8.49
CA GLY A 41 2.86 -20.65 7.17
C GLY A 41 2.01 -19.85 6.18
N LEU A 42 1.89 -20.34 4.96
CA LEU A 42 1.07 -19.73 3.92
C LEU A 42 -0.42 -19.69 4.34
N LYS A 43 -1.10 -18.61 3.96
CA LYS A 43 -2.57 -18.50 4.02
C LYS A 43 -3.11 -18.53 2.61
N ALA A 44 -4.41 -18.69 2.43
CA ALA A 44 -5.06 -18.68 1.13
C ALA A 44 -4.65 -17.48 0.25
N GLN A 45 -4.57 -16.27 0.82
CA GLN A 45 -4.09 -15.08 0.08
C GLN A 45 -2.63 -15.21 -0.38
N HIS A 46 -1.77 -15.86 0.40
CA HIS A 46 -0.35 -16.04 0.05
C HIS A 46 -0.21 -17.08 -1.06
N VAL A 47 -0.96 -18.18 -0.97
CA VAL A 47 -1.06 -19.17 -2.06
C VAL A 47 -1.54 -18.50 -3.35
N ALA A 48 -2.54 -17.62 -3.28
CA ALA A 48 -2.98 -16.85 -4.43
C ALA A 48 -1.87 -15.93 -4.98
N CYS A 49 -1.08 -15.26 -4.13
CA CYS A 49 0.09 -14.47 -4.55
C CYS A 49 1.13 -15.34 -5.29
N VAL A 50 1.42 -16.53 -4.77
CA VAL A 50 2.36 -17.48 -5.38
C VAL A 50 1.84 -17.97 -6.72
N SER A 51 0.55 -18.33 -6.79
CA SER A 51 -0.12 -18.81 -8.01
C SER A 51 -0.07 -17.77 -9.14
N VAL A 52 -0.41 -16.50 -8.86
CA VAL A 52 -0.35 -15.45 -9.89
C VAL A 52 1.07 -15.15 -10.34
N ALA A 53 2.05 -15.12 -9.41
CA ALA A 53 3.45 -14.94 -9.77
C ALA A 53 3.99 -16.10 -10.61
N ALA A 54 3.59 -17.34 -10.30
CA ALA A 54 3.97 -18.52 -11.04
C ALA A 54 3.36 -18.55 -12.44
N ALA A 55 2.08 -18.16 -12.59
CA ALA A 55 1.42 -18.06 -13.87
C ALA A 55 2.11 -17.03 -14.78
N VAL A 56 2.41 -15.84 -14.26
CA VAL A 56 3.07 -14.76 -15.01
C VAL A 56 4.50 -15.12 -15.42
N SER A 57 5.24 -15.87 -14.59
CA SER A 57 6.66 -16.17 -14.84
C SER A 57 6.96 -17.61 -15.26
N ASN A 58 5.93 -18.41 -15.58
CA ASN A 58 6.05 -19.85 -15.84
C ASN A 58 6.94 -20.59 -14.81
N ALA A 59 6.77 -20.25 -13.53
CA ALA A 59 7.69 -20.70 -12.49
C ALA A 59 7.50 -22.17 -12.11
N ASP A 60 8.60 -22.83 -11.74
CA ASP A 60 8.54 -24.06 -10.96
C ASP A 60 8.39 -23.71 -9.47
N VAL A 61 7.40 -24.30 -8.82
CA VAL A 61 7.05 -23.98 -7.43
C VAL A 61 6.95 -25.27 -6.60
N ALA A 62 7.41 -25.22 -5.36
CA ALA A 62 7.18 -26.27 -4.37
C ALA A 62 6.88 -25.67 -2.99
N GLY A 63 5.89 -26.23 -2.29
CA GLY A 63 5.46 -25.77 -0.97
C GLY A 63 4.42 -24.65 -1.02
N ASP A 64 3.63 -24.57 -2.10
CA ASP A 64 2.59 -23.57 -2.37
C ASP A 64 1.21 -23.94 -1.78
N GLU A 65 1.17 -24.80 -0.77
CA GLU A 65 -0.04 -25.16 -0.03
C GLU A 65 -0.27 -24.31 1.24
N VAL A 66 -1.55 -24.12 1.60
CA VAL A 66 -1.92 -23.44 2.85
C VAL A 66 -1.30 -24.16 4.05
N GLY A 67 -0.68 -23.40 4.94
CA GLY A 67 0.03 -23.90 6.12
C GLY A 67 1.50 -24.22 5.87
N SER A 68 1.98 -24.26 4.62
CA SER A 68 3.39 -24.50 4.32
C SER A 68 4.28 -23.43 4.96
N SER A 69 5.34 -23.85 5.64
CA SER A 69 6.34 -22.99 6.25
C SER A 69 7.56 -22.75 5.36
N THR A 70 7.65 -23.45 4.23
CA THR A 70 8.78 -23.35 3.29
C THR A 70 8.28 -23.29 1.87
N LEU A 71 8.74 -22.31 1.10
CA LEU A 71 8.40 -22.15 -0.31
C LEU A 71 9.68 -22.10 -1.15
N ARG A 72 9.71 -22.87 -2.25
CA ARG A 72 10.68 -22.73 -3.32
C ARG A 72 9.99 -22.17 -4.55
N PHE A 73 10.58 -21.16 -5.16
CA PHE A 73 10.05 -20.50 -6.34
C PHE A 73 11.18 -20.26 -7.33
N SER A 74 11.03 -20.78 -8.54
CA SER A 74 12.02 -20.65 -9.62
C SER A 74 11.35 -20.11 -10.88
N PRO A 75 11.41 -18.79 -11.13
CA PRO A 75 10.80 -18.18 -12.30
C PRO A 75 11.51 -18.61 -13.57
N ARG A 76 10.79 -18.52 -14.69
CA ARG A 76 11.31 -18.71 -16.05
C ARG A 76 10.96 -17.45 -16.87
N GLU A 77 10.53 -17.62 -18.11
CA GLU A 77 10.11 -16.53 -18.99
C GLU A 77 8.82 -15.86 -18.47
N VAL A 78 8.84 -14.53 -18.39
CA VAL A 78 7.67 -13.71 -18.05
C VAL A 78 6.75 -13.57 -19.26
N ARG A 79 5.44 -13.69 -19.04
CA ARG A 79 4.40 -13.57 -20.06
C ARG A 79 3.28 -12.64 -19.61
N ALA A 80 2.64 -12.01 -20.58
CA ALA A 80 1.52 -11.10 -20.39
C ALA A 80 0.15 -11.76 -20.62
N ASP A 81 0.08 -13.09 -20.62
CA ASP A 81 -1.19 -13.82 -20.76
C ASP A 81 -2.17 -13.41 -19.64
N PRO A 82 -3.47 -13.22 -19.93
CA PRO A 82 -4.44 -12.88 -18.89
C PRO A 82 -4.46 -13.93 -17.76
N VAL A 83 -4.40 -13.46 -16.51
CA VAL A 83 -4.39 -14.32 -15.33
C VAL A 83 -5.68 -14.13 -14.54
N GLU A 84 -6.24 -15.24 -14.08
CA GLU A 84 -7.34 -15.24 -13.12
C GLU A 84 -6.92 -15.95 -11.84
N ALA A 85 -7.29 -15.38 -10.69
CA ALA A 85 -7.02 -15.97 -9.40
C ALA A 85 -8.20 -15.84 -8.45
N ALA A 86 -8.41 -16.88 -7.65
CA ALA A 86 -9.37 -16.86 -6.56
C ALA A 86 -8.62 -17.06 -5.24
N VAL A 87 -8.81 -16.13 -4.31
CA VAL A 87 -8.29 -16.27 -2.94
C VAL A 87 -9.06 -17.36 -2.17
N GLY A 88 -10.29 -17.68 -2.59
CA GLY A 88 -11.13 -18.74 -1.99
C GLY A 88 -11.65 -18.43 -0.58
N THR A 89 -11.36 -17.24 -0.05
CA THR A 89 -11.78 -16.72 1.25
C THR A 89 -11.94 -15.20 1.16
N ALA A 90 -12.28 -14.52 2.25
CA ALA A 90 -12.15 -13.06 2.37
C ALA A 90 -10.69 -12.57 2.47
N GLY A 91 -9.69 -13.39 2.15
CA GLY A 91 -8.30 -12.93 2.04
C GLY A 91 -8.16 -11.82 1.00
N SER A 92 -7.20 -10.93 1.22
CA SER A 92 -7.09 -9.68 0.47
C SER A 92 -6.73 -9.91 -1.01
N ALA A 93 -7.63 -9.50 -1.90
CA ALA A 93 -7.37 -9.42 -3.33
C ALA A 93 -6.42 -8.26 -3.68
N THR A 94 -6.46 -7.16 -2.91
CA THR A 94 -5.55 -6.02 -3.12
C THR A 94 -4.09 -6.43 -2.94
N LEU A 95 -3.76 -7.24 -1.92
CA LEU A 95 -2.40 -7.74 -1.72
C LEU A 95 -1.92 -8.69 -2.84
N VAL A 96 -2.84 -9.45 -3.46
CA VAL A 96 -2.51 -10.29 -4.63
C VAL A 96 -2.16 -9.39 -5.82
N CYS A 97 -2.98 -8.38 -6.10
CA CYS A 97 -2.72 -7.38 -7.13
C CYS A 97 -1.37 -6.66 -6.90
N GLU A 98 -1.10 -6.23 -5.67
CA GLU A 98 0.14 -5.53 -5.33
C GLU A 98 1.40 -6.37 -5.53
N THR A 99 1.31 -7.69 -5.31
CA THR A 99 2.44 -8.61 -5.52
C THR A 99 2.96 -8.56 -6.95
N LEU A 100 2.05 -8.35 -7.93
CA LEU A 100 2.40 -8.35 -9.34
C LEU A 100 2.75 -6.98 -9.89
N LEU A 101 2.52 -5.88 -9.17
CA LEU A 101 2.84 -4.54 -9.70
C LEU A 101 4.31 -4.42 -10.16
N PRO A 102 5.33 -4.89 -9.41
CA PRO A 102 6.71 -4.80 -9.86
C PRO A 102 7.02 -5.61 -11.13
N ALA A 103 6.18 -6.58 -11.51
CA ALA A 103 6.35 -7.31 -12.77
C ALA A 103 6.27 -6.40 -14.00
N ALA A 104 5.73 -5.16 -13.87
CA ALA A 104 5.78 -4.12 -14.89
C ALA A 104 7.16 -3.96 -15.55
N VAL A 105 8.24 -4.15 -14.78
CA VAL A 105 9.64 -4.00 -15.24
C VAL A 105 10.09 -5.16 -16.15
N ALA A 106 9.43 -6.30 -16.07
CA ALA A 106 9.77 -7.52 -16.82
C ALA A 106 8.74 -7.89 -17.88
N LEU A 107 7.76 -7.02 -18.14
CA LEU A 107 6.72 -7.23 -19.14
C LEU A 107 7.10 -6.54 -20.46
N ASP A 108 6.88 -7.22 -21.58
CA ASP A 108 6.93 -6.61 -22.92
C ASP A 108 5.56 -6.08 -23.37
N ASP A 109 4.48 -6.67 -22.86
CA ASP A 109 3.09 -6.35 -23.19
C ASP A 109 2.24 -6.12 -21.92
N PRO A 110 1.13 -5.37 -21.99
CA PRO A 110 0.26 -5.15 -20.84
C PRO A 110 -0.35 -6.44 -20.27
N LEU A 111 -0.16 -6.67 -18.98
CA LEU A 111 -0.72 -7.81 -18.26
C LEU A 111 -2.11 -7.45 -17.69
N SER A 112 -3.07 -8.35 -17.85
CA SER A 112 -4.39 -8.27 -17.20
C SER A 112 -4.55 -9.36 -16.15
N LEU A 113 -5.01 -8.98 -14.96
CA LEU A 113 -5.25 -9.88 -13.84
C LEU A 113 -6.64 -9.65 -13.27
N THR A 114 -7.42 -10.71 -13.10
CA THR A 114 -8.67 -10.68 -12.34
C THR A 114 -8.53 -11.50 -11.06
N VAL A 115 -8.80 -10.89 -9.91
CA VAL A 115 -8.73 -11.54 -8.59
C VAL A 115 -10.07 -11.50 -7.89
N THR A 116 -10.54 -12.66 -7.44
CA THR A 116 -11.73 -12.78 -6.57
C THR A 116 -11.30 -13.00 -5.11
N GLY A 117 -11.84 -12.20 -4.19
CA GLY A 117 -11.48 -12.24 -2.76
C GLY A 117 -12.06 -11.07 -1.96
N GLY A 118 -11.39 -10.66 -0.89
CA GLY A 118 -11.73 -9.44 -0.14
C GLY A 118 -11.14 -8.20 -0.80
N THR A 119 -11.98 -7.21 -1.14
CA THR A 119 -11.54 -5.92 -1.72
C THR A 119 -11.25 -4.88 -0.63
N ASP A 120 -11.93 -5.01 0.51
CA ASP A 120 -11.92 -4.06 1.61
C ASP A 120 -11.93 -4.86 2.93
N VAL A 121 -10.76 -5.40 3.28
CA VAL A 121 -10.57 -6.28 4.44
C VAL A 121 -9.40 -5.80 5.30
N ARG A 122 -9.52 -5.97 6.62
CA ARG A 122 -8.51 -5.50 7.57
C ARG A 122 -7.13 -6.09 7.31
N TRP A 123 -6.09 -5.37 7.75
CA TRP A 123 -4.68 -5.75 7.61
C TRP A 123 -4.21 -5.84 6.15
N SER A 124 -4.92 -5.17 5.25
CA SER A 124 -4.53 -4.90 3.88
C SER A 124 -5.04 -3.52 3.48
N PRO A 125 -4.50 -2.88 2.44
CA PRO A 125 -5.05 -1.63 1.94
C PRO A 125 -6.43 -1.85 1.30
N PRO A 126 -7.41 -0.95 1.49
CA PRO A 126 -8.69 -1.00 0.79
C PRO A 126 -8.48 -0.66 -0.68
N THR A 127 -9.45 -1.03 -1.53
CA THR A 127 -9.20 -0.86 -2.97
C THR A 127 -9.10 0.61 -3.40
N ASP A 128 -9.84 1.50 -2.75
CA ASP A 128 -9.76 2.93 -3.08
C ASP A 128 -8.43 3.55 -2.65
N TYR A 129 -7.71 2.95 -1.69
CA TYR A 129 -6.32 3.31 -1.40
C TYR A 129 -5.41 2.96 -2.58
N LEU A 130 -5.56 1.77 -3.18
CA LEU A 130 -4.80 1.41 -4.39
C LEU A 130 -5.07 2.37 -5.55
N ARG A 131 -6.34 2.75 -5.76
CA ARG A 131 -6.77 3.65 -6.84
C ARG A 131 -6.26 5.08 -6.69
N TYR A 132 -6.38 5.63 -5.48
CA TYR A 132 -6.29 7.07 -5.29
C TYR A 132 -5.07 7.51 -4.49
N ALA A 133 -4.40 6.61 -3.77
CA ALA A 133 -3.14 6.88 -3.07
C ALA A 133 -1.95 6.18 -3.75
N LYS A 134 -2.01 4.85 -3.91
CA LYS A 134 -0.90 4.07 -4.46
C LYS A 134 -0.62 4.34 -5.92
N ARG A 135 -1.65 4.32 -6.76
CA ARG A 135 -1.49 4.50 -8.20
C ARG A 135 -0.77 5.81 -8.54
N PRO A 136 -1.19 7.00 -8.05
CA PRO A 136 -0.45 8.23 -8.30
C PRO A 136 1.01 8.19 -7.88
N LEU A 137 1.32 7.55 -6.74
CA LEU A 137 2.71 7.44 -6.29
C LEU A 137 3.53 6.49 -7.15
N CYS A 138 2.97 5.37 -7.62
CA CYS A 138 3.65 4.53 -8.61
C CYS A 138 3.89 5.28 -9.93
N SER A 139 2.95 6.14 -10.36
CA SER A 139 3.10 6.99 -11.55
C SER A 139 4.30 7.94 -11.44
N THR A 140 4.68 8.40 -10.23
CA THR A 140 5.89 9.23 -10.05
C THR A 140 7.17 8.51 -10.44
N PHE A 141 7.21 7.17 -10.28
CA PHE A 141 8.29 6.30 -10.75
C PHE A 141 8.12 5.90 -12.22
N GLY A 142 7.10 6.38 -12.94
CA GLY A 142 6.81 5.98 -14.33
C GLY A 142 6.05 4.66 -14.48
N VAL A 143 5.42 4.17 -13.40
CA VAL A 143 4.68 2.90 -13.41
C VAL A 143 3.17 3.15 -13.48
N GLU A 144 2.57 2.81 -14.61
CA GLU A 144 1.14 2.94 -14.84
C GLU A 144 0.38 1.61 -14.68
N PHE A 145 -0.70 1.66 -13.90
CA PHE A 145 -1.66 0.56 -13.80
C PHE A 145 -3.09 1.06 -13.67
N GLY A 146 -4.04 0.28 -14.19
CA GLY A 146 -5.48 0.49 -14.04
C GLY A 146 -6.07 -0.51 -13.06
N ILE A 147 -6.98 -0.06 -12.20
CA ILE A 147 -7.68 -0.93 -11.25
C ILE A 147 -9.19 -0.64 -11.22
N SER A 148 -9.98 -1.66 -11.54
CA SER A 148 -11.44 -1.64 -11.42
C SER A 148 -11.91 -2.62 -10.34
N VAL A 149 -13.09 -2.33 -9.78
CA VAL A 149 -13.73 -3.13 -8.74
C VAL A 149 -15.13 -3.43 -9.23
N PRO A 150 -15.32 -4.47 -10.07
CA PRO A 150 -16.65 -4.85 -10.52
C PRO A 150 -17.59 -5.21 -9.36
N ARG A 151 -17.06 -5.73 -8.25
CA ARG A 151 -17.86 -6.13 -7.07
C ARG A 151 -17.03 -5.95 -5.79
N ARG A 152 -17.64 -5.39 -4.73
CA ARG A 152 -16.97 -5.27 -3.43
C ARG A 152 -17.05 -6.60 -2.66
N GLY A 153 -16.00 -6.89 -1.90
CA GLY A 153 -15.89 -8.07 -1.06
C GLY A 153 -15.46 -7.70 0.35
N PHE A 154 -16.38 -7.85 1.29
CA PHE A 154 -16.16 -7.60 2.71
C PHE A 154 -16.04 -8.92 3.49
N TYR A 155 -15.33 -8.88 4.62
CA TYR A 155 -15.31 -10.02 5.55
C TYR A 155 -16.71 -10.25 6.16
N PRO A 156 -17.16 -11.51 6.40
CA PRO A 156 -16.42 -12.76 6.26
C PRO A 156 -16.49 -13.46 4.90
N ALA A 157 -17.46 -13.13 4.05
CA ALA A 157 -17.66 -13.87 2.80
C ALA A 157 -16.54 -13.59 1.77
N GLY A 158 -16.05 -12.36 1.71
CA GLY A 158 -15.25 -11.91 0.57
C GLY A 158 -16.16 -11.76 -0.64
N GLY A 159 -15.87 -12.50 -1.72
CA GLY A 159 -16.71 -12.52 -2.93
C GLY A 159 -16.60 -11.28 -3.81
N GLY A 160 -15.68 -10.36 -3.50
CA GLY A 160 -15.37 -9.21 -4.33
C GLY A 160 -14.51 -9.59 -5.51
N THR A 161 -14.51 -8.74 -6.53
CA THR A 161 -13.73 -8.92 -7.76
C THR A 161 -12.93 -7.66 -8.03
N LEU A 162 -11.64 -7.83 -8.29
CA LEU A 162 -10.72 -6.79 -8.73
C LEU A 162 -10.20 -7.14 -10.12
N SER A 163 -10.16 -6.16 -11.01
CA SER A 163 -9.42 -6.28 -12.27
C SER A 163 -8.29 -5.27 -12.28
N LEU A 164 -7.07 -5.77 -12.45
CA LEU A 164 -5.83 -5.02 -12.54
C LEU A 164 -5.31 -5.12 -13.97
N ARG A 165 -4.88 -3.99 -14.53
CA ARG A 165 -4.12 -3.93 -15.79
C ARG A 165 -2.80 -3.23 -15.54
N ILE A 166 -1.69 -3.87 -15.83
CA ILE A 166 -0.34 -3.34 -15.62
C ILE A 166 0.28 -3.08 -17.00
N ALA A 167 0.83 -1.90 -17.23
CA ALA A 167 1.62 -1.62 -18.43
C ALA A 167 3.09 -2.01 -18.21
N PRO A 168 3.82 -2.42 -19.26
CA PRO A 168 5.29 -2.40 -19.27
C PRO A 168 5.81 -1.04 -18.80
N ALA A 169 6.85 -1.05 -17.97
CA ALA A 169 7.42 0.17 -17.44
C ALA A 169 8.94 0.07 -17.31
N GLU A 170 9.61 1.19 -17.56
CA GLU A 170 11.02 1.43 -17.20
C GLU A 170 11.02 2.45 -16.05
N PRO A 171 11.04 2.00 -14.78
CA PRO A 171 10.92 2.93 -13.67
C PRO A 171 12.05 3.95 -13.61
N THR A 172 11.74 5.18 -13.21
CA THR A 172 12.71 6.28 -13.10
C THR A 172 12.89 6.73 -11.66
N PRO A 173 14.10 7.19 -11.28
CA PRO A 173 14.36 7.67 -9.93
C PRO A 173 13.39 8.79 -9.51
N THR A 174 12.91 8.73 -8.27
CA THR A 174 12.01 9.74 -7.71
C THR A 174 12.52 10.26 -6.37
N GLU A 175 12.38 11.56 -6.14
CA GLU A 175 12.73 12.26 -4.91
C GLU A 175 11.46 12.66 -4.15
N LEU A 176 11.12 11.91 -3.10
CA LEU A 176 10.04 12.19 -2.16
C LEU A 176 10.65 12.46 -0.78
N THR A 177 11.34 13.58 -0.62
CA THR A 177 12.11 13.87 0.59
C THR A 177 11.42 14.80 1.58
N ARG A 178 10.40 15.55 1.13
CA ARG A 178 9.66 16.49 1.97
C ARG A 178 8.19 16.50 1.61
N ARG A 179 7.34 16.48 2.64
CA ARG A 179 5.90 16.69 2.50
C ARG A 179 5.61 18.13 2.03
N ALA A 180 4.90 18.27 0.92
CA ALA A 180 4.26 19.54 0.57
C ALA A 180 3.04 19.78 1.48
N GLU A 181 2.58 21.01 1.61
CA GLU A 181 1.32 21.26 2.31
C GLU A 181 0.14 20.84 1.42
N PRO A 182 -0.84 20.07 1.94
CA PRO A 182 -2.03 19.73 1.18
C PRO A 182 -2.93 20.95 0.95
N ASP A 183 -3.56 21.01 -0.20
CA ASP A 183 -4.52 22.05 -0.58
C ASP A 183 -5.97 21.54 -0.68
N GLU A 184 -6.16 20.22 -0.79
CA GLU A 184 -7.46 19.56 -0.72
C GLU A 184 -7.37 18.16 -0.08
N LEU A 185 -8.50 17.72 0.46
CA LEU A 185 -8.72 16.36 0.89
C LEU A 185 -9.80 15.72 0.01
N ARG A 186 -9.54 14.51 -0.47
CA ARG A 186 -10.54 13.67 -1.14
C ARG A 186 -10.95 12.53 -0.23
N VAL A 187 -12.24 12.40 0.03
CA VAL A 187 -12.79 11.35 0.90
C VAL A 187 -13.61 10.39 0.04
N TYR A 188 -13.16 9.15 -0.05
CA TYR A 188 -13.86 8.07 -0.74
C TYR A 188 -14.48 7.16 0.32
N SER A 189 -15.81 7.15 0.39
CA SER A 189 -16.54 6.36 1.37
C SER A 189 -17.45 5.36 0.66
N VAL A 190 -17.36 4.10 1.05
CA VAL A 190 -18.13 3.01 0.48
C VAL A 190 -18.76 2.17 1.57
N ALA A 191 -20.04 1.83 1.41
CA ALA A 191 -20.72 0.85 2.24
C ALA A 191 -21.45 -0.17 1.36
N SER A 192 -21.69 -1.37 1.89
CA SER A 192 -22.57 -2.34 1.25
C SER A 192 -23.98 -1.79 1.11
N GLU A 193 -24.70 -2.14 0.04
CA GLU A 193 -26.10 -1.70 -0.17
C GLU A 193 -27.03 -2.00 1.01
N SER A 194 -26.80 -3.11 1.73
CA SER A 194 -27.55 -3.47 2.94
C SER A 194 -27.38 -2.47 4.11
N LEU A 195 -26.48 -1.50 3.99
CA LEU A 195 -26.22 -0.44 4.96
C LEU A 195 -26.61 0.96 4.43
N ALA A 196 -27.15 1.06 3.21
CA ALA A 196 -27.47 2.33 2.58
C ALA A 196 -28.54 3.13 3.35
N ASP A 197 -29.60 2.46 3.83
CA ASP A 197 -30.67 3.11 4.60
C ASP A 197 -30.18 3.76 5.91
N ALA A 198 -29.07 3.25 6.46
CA ALA A 198 -28.44 3.79 7.66
C ALA A 198 -27.43 4.92 7.36
N ALA A 199 -27.32 5.33 6.08
CA ALA A 199 -26.41 6.36 5.58
C ALA A 199 -24.96 6.16 6.05
N VAL A 200 -24.50 4.91 6.12
CA VAL A 200 -23.21 4.57 6.73
C VAL A 200 -22.06 5.27 6.00
N ALA A 201 -22.09 5.28 4.66
CA ALA A 201 -21.00 5.86 3.89
C ALA A 201 -20.97 7.39 4.01
N GLU A 202 -22.12 8.06 4.07
CA GLU A 202 -22.25 9.50 4.33
C GLU A 202 -21.74 9.87 5.73
N ARG A 203 -22.18 9.13 6.75
CA ARG A 203 -21.80 9.36 8.14
C ARG A 203 -20.31 9.12 8.40
N GLN A 204 -19.67 8.23 7.64
CA GLN A 204 -18.20 8.13 7.63
C GLN A 204 -17.54 9.42 7.15
N VAL A 205 -18.09 10.10 6.14
CA VAL A 205 -17.57 11.40 5.69
C VAL A 205 -17.81 12.48 6.74
N GLU A 206 -18.97 12.49 7.41
CA GLU A 206 -19.26 13.40 8.53
C GLU A 206 -18.23 13.22 9.65
N GLY A 207 -17.93 11.98 10.04
CA GLY A 207 -16.90 11.70 11.04
C GLY A 207 -15.50 12.21 10.66
N VAL A 208 -15.15 12.22 9.36
CA VAL A 208 -13.91 12.85 8.89
C VAL A 208 -13.98 14.37 9.05
N ARG A 209 -15.09 15.00 8.65
CA ARG A 209 -15.28 16.46 8.75
C ARG A 209 -15.24 16.93 10.20
N ASP A 210 -15.94 16.25 11.09
CA ASP A 210 -16.04 16.61 12.50
C ASP A 210 -14.66 16.53 13.18
N ALA A 211 -13.92 15.44 12.96
CA ALA A 211 -12.57 15.28 13.53
C ALA A 211 -11.60 16.37 13.03
N LEU A 212 -11.66 16.75 11.76
CA LEU A 212 -10.82 17.83 11.21
C LEU A 212 -11.22 19.20 11.76
N ALA A 213 -12.52 19.47 11.88
CA ALA A 213 -13.02 20.71 12.47
C ALA A 213 -12.63 20.85 13.95
N GLU A 214 -12.74 19.76 14.72
CA GLU A 214 -12.29 19.70 16.12
C GLU A 214 -10.78 19.95 16.27
N ALA A 215 -9.98 19.45 15.33
CA ALA A 215 -8.53 19.68 15.27
C ALA A 215 -8.14 21.07 14.71
N GLY A 216 -9.10 21.87 14.26
CA GLY A 216 -8.85 23.19 13.67
C GLY A 216 -8.18 23.15 12.29
N VAL A 217 -8.34 22.05 11.54
CA VAL A 217 -7.80 21.91 10.19
C VAL A 217 -8.84 22.39 9.17
N ASP A 218 -8.57 23.54 8.56
CA ASP A 218 -9.40 24.12 7.51
C ASP A 218 -8.84 23.77 6.12
N LEU A 219 -9.21 22.58 5.62
CA LEU A 219 -8.88 22.12 4.27
C LEU A 219 -10.16 21.84 3.47
N PRO A 220 -10.24 22.22 2.19
CA PRO A 220 -11.34 21.84 1.31
C PRO A 220 -11.52 20.32 1.23
N ILE A 221 -12.72 19.82 1.55
CA ILE A 221 -13.05 18.38 1.48
C ILE A 221 -13.99 18.11 0.31
N ARG A 222 -13.53 17.27 -0.63
CA ARG A 222 -14.37 16.70 -1.70
C ARG A 222 -14.66 15.24 -1.38
N SER A 223 -15.93 14.90 -1.24
CA SER A 223 -16.34 13.55 -0.88
C SER A 223 -17.04 12.82 -2.02
N SER A 224 -16.71 11.55 -2.21
CA SER A 224 -17.42 10.60 -3.06
C SER A 224 -17.99 9.50 -2.18
N VAL A 225 -19.31 9.41 -2.14
CA VAL A 225 -20.04 8.39 -1.38
C VAL A 225 -20.63 7.37 -2.36
N SER A 226 -20.53 6.08 -2.02
CA SER A 226 -21.09 5.01 -2.85
C SER A 226 -21.64 3.86 -2.02
N SER A 227 -22.70 3.24 -2.52
CA SER A 227 -23.15 1.92 -2.08
C SER A 227 -22.66 0.86 -3.07
N ALA A 228 -22.41 -0.36 -2.59
CA ALA A 228 -21.96 -1.45 -3.45
C ALA A 228 -22.60 -2.80 -3.11
N GLU A 229 -22.92 -3.56 -4.16
CA GLU A 229 -23.28 -4.97 -4.04
C GLU A 229 -22.15 -5.78 -3.40
N SER A 230 -22.51 -6.65 -2.46
CA SER A 230 -21.57 -7.54 -1.76
C SER A 230 -22.31 -8.65 -1.01
N ASP A 231 -21.61 -9.73 -0.69
CA ASP A 231 -22.19 -10.90 0.01
C ASP A 231 -22.19 -10.73 1.54
N SER A 232 -21.54 -9.70 2.06
CA SER A 232 -21.46 -9.40 3.49
C SER A 232 -21.57 -7.92 3.74
N PRO A 233 -22.28 -7.49 4.80
CA PRO A 233 -22.32 -6.08 5.15
C PRO A 233 -20.92 -5.61 5.53
N GLY A 234 -20.53 -4.43 5.04
CA GLY A 234 -19.24 -3.84 5.30
C GLY A 234 -19.15 -2.42 4.80
N SER A 235 -18.16 -1.69 5.30
CA SER A 235 -17.86 -0.35 4.82
C SER A 235 -16.38 -0.05 4.97
N ALA A 236 -15.89 0.92 4.21
CA ALA A 236 -14.54 1.44 4.28
C ALA A 236 -14.54 2.91 3.89
N VAL A 237 -13.62 3.68 4.47
CA VAL A 237 -13.38 5.07 4.11
C VAL A 237 -11.89 5.26 3.83
N VAL A 238 -11.58 6.00 2.79
CA VAL A 238 -10.22 6.40 2.41
C VAL A 238 -10.18 7.91 2.26
N VAL A 239 -9.34 8.56 3.04
CA VAL A 239 -9.01 9.98 2.93
C VAL A 239 -7.68 10.09 2.18
N VAL A 240 -7.64 10.92 1.14
CA VAL A 240 -6.43 11.19 0.36
C VAL A 240 -6.12 12.68 0.47
N ALA A 241 -4.97 13.00 1.06
CA ALA A 241 -4.42 14.34 1.02
C ALA A 241 -3.78 14.58 -0.35
N ARG A 242 -4.10 15.72 -0.96
CA ARG A 242 -3.53 16.19 -2.22
C ARG A 242 -2.98 17.59 -2.06
N GLY A 243 -1.93 17.90 -2.82
CA GLY A 243 -1.31 19.22 -2.79
C GLY A 243 -0.21 19.37 -3.84
N GLY A 244 0.04 20.61 -4.24
CA GLY A 244 1.09 20.97 -5.20
C GLY A 244 0.76 20.57 -6.65
N GLU A 245 1.21 21.38 -7.60
CA GLU A 245 1.10 21.06 -9.03
C GLU A 245 2.19 20.06 -9.42
N ASP A 246 1.80 18.93 -10.00
CA ASP A 246 2.75 18.01 -10.62
C ASP A 246 3.14 18.56 -12.01
N GLU A 247 4.25 19.31 -12.06
CA GLU A 247 4.79 19.86 -13.30
C GLU A 247 5.09 18.77 -14.35
N ARG A 248 5.22 17.49 -13.96
CA ARG A 248 5.52 16.37 -14.87
C ARG A 248 4.29 15.86 -15.61
N ALA A 249 3.09 16.02 -15.04
CA ALA A 249 1.87 15.41 -15.57
C ALA A 249 1.17 16.28 -16.62
N GLY A 250 1.36 17.60 -16.60
CA GLY A 250 0.78 18.54 -17.57
C GLY A 250 -0.76 18.57 -17.64
N ASP A 251 -1.45 17.82 -16.77
CA ASP A 251 -2.90 17.60 -16.74
C ASP A 251 -3.57 18.06 -15.43
N GLY A 252 -2.80 18.68 -14.53
CA GLY A 252 -3.27 19.08 -13.20
C GLY A 252 -3.21 17.97 -12.15
N SER A 253 -2.41 16.92 -12.34
CA SER A 253 -2.09 15.95 -11.28
C SER A 253 -1.43 16.61 -10.07
N ALA A 254 -1.60 16.01 -8.89
CA ALA A 254 -1.06 16.52 -7.64
C ALA A 254 0.33 15.96 -7.36
N SER A 255 1.28 16.81 -6.97
CA SER A 255 2.64 16.39 -6.61
C SER A 255 2.70 15.62 -5.28
N LEU A 256 1.79 15.94 -4.36
CA LEU A 256 1.60 15.25 -3.09
C LEU A 256 0.38 14.34 -3.15
N VAL A 257 0.57 13.10 -2.74
CA VAL A 257 -0.53 12.14 -2.53
C VAL A 257 -0.20 11.27 -1.31
N ALA A 258 -1.03 11.33 -0.26
CA ALA A 258 -0.93 10.46 0.92
C ALA A 258 -2.31 9.91 1.32
N GLY A 259 -2.38 8.62 1.67
CA GLY A 259 -3.64 7.92 1.92
C GLY A 259 -3.82 7.50 3.38
N PHE A 260 -5.05 7.59 3.87
CA PHE A 260 -5.44 7.19 5.23
C PHE A 260 -6.77 6.47 5.17
N ASP A 261 -6.91 5.35 5.88
CA ASP A 261 -8.11 4.52 5.78
C ASP A 261 -8.61 3.98 7.11
N ALA A 262 -9.88 3.59 7.12
CA ALA A 262 -10.50 2.86 8.19
C ALA A 262 -11.62 1.95 7.67
N TYR A 263 -11.86 0.87 8.42
CA TYR A 263 -12.88 -0.13 8.09
C TYR A 263 -14.07 -0.08 9.05
N GLY A 264 -15.26 -0.29 8.51
CA GLY A 264 -16.46 -0.53 9.29
C GLY A 264 -16.35 -1.78 10.15
N GLU A 265 -16.87 -1.71 11.36
CA GLU A 265 -16.89 -2.83 12.31
C GLU A 265 -18.26 -2.95 12.96
N ARG A 266 -18.71 -4.18 13.22
CA ARG A 266 -19.98 -4.40 13.92
C ARG A 266 -19.95 -3.69 15.27
N GLY A 267 -20.96 -2.86 15.52
CA GLY A 267 -21.12 -2.10 16.76
C GLY A 267 -20.30 -0.81 16.84
N THR A 268 -19.49 -0.48 15.83
CA THR A 268 -18.79 0.81 15.77
C THR A 268 -19.63 1.81 14.95
N PRO A 269 -19.92 3.02 15.48
CA PRO A 269 -20.59 4.07 14.71
C PRO A 269 -19.82 4.46 13.44
N ALA A 270 -20.54 4.83 12.39
CA ALA A 270 -19.96 5.20 11.10
C ALA A 270 -19.05 6.43 11.20
N GLU A 271 -19.45 7.42 12.00
CA GLU A 271 -18.68 8.64 12.29
C GLU A 271 -17.36 8.30 12.98
N THR A 272 -17.36 7.35 13.92
CA THR A 272 -16.13 6.87 14.57
C THR A 272 -15.19 6.22 13.57
N VAL A 273 -15.70 5.52 12.54
CA VAL A 273 -14.86 4.97 11.47
C VAL A 273 -14.23 6.10 10.65
N GLY A 274 -15.01 7.13 10.30
CA GLY A 274 -14.51 8.36 9.67
C GLY A 274 -13.41 9.05 10.46
N SER A 275 -13.67 9.31 11.74
CA SER A 275 -12.73 9.95 12.66
C SER A 275 -11.42 9.17 12.77
N ARG A 276 -11.41 7.83 12.79
CA ARG A 276 -10.16 7.05 12.81
C ARG A 276 -9.26 7.27 11.58
N ALA A 277 -9.86 7.44 10.40
CA ALA A 277 -9.11 7.76 9.19
C ALA A 277 -8.56 9.19 9.27
N ALA A 278 -9.35 10.13 9.80
CA ALA A 278 -8.91 11.50 10.05
C ALA A 278 -7.79 11.59 11.11
N ASP A 279 -7.84 10.80 12.19
CA ASP A 279 -6.79 10.74 13.21
C ASP A 279 -5.44 10.35 12.60
N SER A 280 -5.45 9.40 11.67
CA SER A 280 -4.24 8.98 10.95
C SER A 280 -3.70 10.08 10.03
N LEU A 281 -4.59 10.84 9.37
CA LEU A 281 -4.23 12.03 8.61
C LEU A 281 -3.63 13.11 9.51
N LEU A 282 -4.25 13.41 10.65
CA LEU A 282 -3.81 14.41 11.62
C LEU A 282 -2.43 14.06 12.19
N ASP A 283 -2.19 12.79 12.50
CA ASP A 283 -0.87 12.30 12.94
C ASP A 283 0.21 12.54 11.88
N TRP A 284 -0.12 12.30 10.61
CA TRP A 284 0.77 12.57 9.48
C TRP A 284 0.98 14.06 9.21
N LEU A 285 -0.05 14.89 9.38
CA LEU A 285 0.06 16.36 9.32
C LEU A 285 1.04 16.92 10.37
N GLY A 286 1.30 16.16 11.44
CA GLY A 286 2.33 16.48 12.42
C GLY A 286 3.79 16.19 12.03
N GLY A 287 4.07 15.59 10.86
CA GLY A 287 5.43 15.21 10.45
C GLY A 287 5.77 15.48 8.98
N ASP A 288 7.07 15.50 8.64
CA ASP A 288 7.53 16.03 7.34
C ASP A 288 7.65 14.98 6.22
N ALA A 289 7.20 13.74 6.45
CA ALA A 289 7.29 12.67 5.45
C ALA A 289 6.21 12.85 4.37
N PRO A 290 6.56 12.86 3.07
CA PRO A 290 5.59 13.04 1.98
C PRO A 290 4.64 11.86 1.77
N VAL A 291 4.95 10.71 2.37
CA VAL A 291 4.15 9.48 2.26
C VAL A 291 3.62 9.07 3.62
N ASP A 292 2.46 8.40 3.63
CA ASP A 292 1.90 7.84 4.85
C ASP A 292 2.67 6.59 5.31
N ARG A 293 2.38 6.14 6.54
CA ARG A 293 3.08 5.03 7.18
C ARG A 293 2.93 3.68 6.48
N HIS A 294 1.84 3.48 5.73
CA HIS A 294 1.56 2.23 5.02
C HIS A 294 2.20 2.25 3.63
N MET A 295 2.25 3.41 2.99
CA MET A 295 2.98 3.60 1.74
C MET A 295 4.50 3.47 1.92
N ALA A 296 5.02 3.83 3.09
CA ALA A 296 6.44 3.76 3.44
C ALA A 296 7.11 2.42 3.10
N ASP A 297 6.50 1.30 3.49
CA ASP A 297 7.06 -0.03 3.19
C ASP A 297 6.76 -0.51 1.76
N GLN A 298 5.71 0.02 1.14
CA GLN A 298 5.28 -0.36 -0.21
C GLN A 298 6.16 0.25 -1.30
N LEU A 299 6.72 1.45 -1.08
CA LEU A 299 7.59 2.12 -2.05
C LEU A 299 9.02 1.59 -2.07
N LEU A 300 9.43 0.82 -1.07
CA LEU A 300 10.82 0.33 -0.97
C LEU A 300 11.23 -0.50 -2.19
N VAL A 301 10.31 -1.26 -2.77
CA VAL A 301 10.57 -2.04 -4.00
C VAL A 301 10.80 -1.11 -5.20
N TRP A 302 10.11 0.02 -5.28
CA TRP A 302 10.29 0.99 -6.36
C TRP A 302 11.58 1.79 -6.19
N VAL A 303 11.93 2.18 -4.97
CA VAL A 303 13.25 2.77 -4.69
C VAL A 303 14.37 1.80 -5.06
N ALA A 304 14.23 0.51 -4.78
CA ALA A 304 15.20 -0.50 -5.18
C ALA A 304 15.33 -0.63 -6.70
N LEU A 305 14.20 -0.71 -7.41
CA LEU A 305 14.16 -0.96 -8.86
C LEU A 305 14.48 0.26 -9.71
N ALA A 306 14.07 1.45 -9.26
CA ALA A 306 14.17 2.69 -10.02
C ALA A 306 15.31 3.60 -9.54
N GLY A 307 15.75 3.44 -8.29
CA GLY A 307 16.58 4.43 -7.60
C GLY A 307 15.77 5.61 -7.06
N GLY A 308 16.48 6.59 -6.51
CA GLY A 308 15.92 7.80 -5.89
C GLY A 308 15.86 7.70 -4.37
N CYS A 309 15.02 8.54 -3.77
CA CYS A 309 15.02 8.79 -2.35
C CYS A 309 13.60 9.06 -1.83
N VAL A 310 13.22 8.39 -0.74
CA VAL A 310 11.92 8.55 -0.10
C VAL A 310 12.10 8.72 1.41
N ARG A 311 11.57 9.83 1.96
CA ARG A 311 11.43 10.03 3.39
C ARG A 311 10.18 9.32 3.88
N ILE A 312 10.35 8.42 4.84
CA ILE A 312 9.28 7.65 5.50
C ILE A 312 9.03 8.17 6.91
N PRO A 313 7.79 8.12 7.43
CA PRO A 313 7.45 8.66 8.75
C PRO A 313 8.10 7.89 9.90
N ALA A 314 8.33 6.58 9.75
CA ALA A 314 8.98 5.76 10.76
C ALA A 314 9.57 4.46 10.17
N VAL A 315 10.60 3.93 10.82
CA VAL A 315 11.18 2.61 10.49
C VAL A 315 10.39 1.52 11.22
N THR A 316 9.43 0.92 10.54
CA THR A 316 8.63 -0.19 11.07
C THR A 316 9.31 -1.55 10.86
N ASP A 317 8.82 -2.61 11.51
CA ASP A 317 9.30 -3.97 11.24
C ASP A 317 9.00 -4.44 9.81
N HIS A 318 7.93 -3.93 9.20
CA HIS A 318 7.64 -4.15 7.79
C HIS A 318 8.73 -3.51 6.91
N VAL A 319 9.17 -2.28 7.21
CA VAL A 319 10.30 -1.65 6.51
C VAL A 319 11.58 -2.48 6.64
N ARG A 320 11.94 -2.88 7.88
CA ARG A 320 13.17 -3.66 8.14
C ARG A 320 13.19 -4.98 7.36
N THR A 321 12.15 -5.79 7.55
CA THR A 321 12.07 -7.11 6.91
C THR A 321 11.96 -7.02 5.39
N ASN A 322 11.35 -5.97 4.86
CA ASN A 322 11.28 -5.75 3.43
C ASN A 322 12.65 -5.35 2.84
N LEU A 323 13.40 -4.48 3.52
CA LEU A 323 14.78 -4.14 3.14
C LEU A 323 15.71 -5.35 3.16
N ASP A 324 15.56 -6.25 4.13
CA ASP A 324 16.35 -7.48 4.19
C ASP A 324 16.13 -8.36 2.95
N VAL A 325 14.88 -8.51 2.50
CA VAL A 325 14.57 -9.23 1.25
C VAL A 325 15.14 -8.49 0.04
N ILE A 326 14.94 -7.18 -0.06
CA ILE A 326 15.43 -6.36 -1.18
C ILE A 326 16.95 -6.50 -1.33
N ARG A 327 17.70 -6.32 -0.23
CA ARG A 327 19.15 -6.50 -0.19
C ARG A 327 19.57 -7.93 -0.48
N ALA A 328 18.80 -8.91 0.00
CA ALA A 328 19.05 -10.31 -0.32
C ALA A 328 18.91 -10.60 -1.81
N PHE A 329 18.22 -9.77 -2.60
CA PHE A 329 18.18 -9.83 -4.06
C PHE A 329 19.27 -8.99 -4.75
N GLY A 330 20.17 -8.34 -4.01
CA GLY A 330 21.33 -7.61 -4.52
C GLY A 330 21.18 -6.09 -4.59
N TYR A 331 19.98 -5.55 -4.40
CA TYR A 331 19.77 -4.10 -4.51
C TYR A 331 20.41 -3.34 -3.34
N ASP A 332 21.15 -2.29 -3.66
CA ASP A 332 21.79 -1.43 -2.66
C ASP A 332 20.82 -0.34 -2.17
N VAL A 333 20.03 -0.68 -1.15
CA VAL A 333 19.11 0.26 -0.51
C VAL A 333 19.61 0.63 0.88
N THR A 334 19.88 1.92 1.04
CA THR A 334 20.38 2.51 2.29
C THR A 334 19.24 3.13 3.09
N LEU A 335 19.28 2.95 4.40
CA LEU A 335 18.37 3.58 5.36
C LEU A 335 19.18 4.53 6.25
N ARG A 336 18.84 5.83 6.23
CA ARG A 336 19.44 6.86 7.08
C ARG A 336 18.40 7.44 8.04
N ALA A 337 18.85 7.89 9.22
CA ALA A 337 18.01 8.74 10.06
C ALA A 337 17.72 10.06 9.34
N GLY A 338 16.51 10.59 9.45
CA GLY A 338 16.19 11.92 8.93
C GLY A 338 16.91 12.98 9.75
N GLU A 339 17.64 13.88 9.08
CA GLU A 339 18.19 15.06 9.74
C GLU A 339 17.10 16.13 9.86
N ASP A 340 17.10 16.85 11.00
CA ASP A 340 16.29 18.06 11.19
C ASP A 340 16.74 19.11 10.17
N GLY A 341 15.88 19.38 9.18
CA GLY A 341 16.07 20.55 8.33
C GLY A 341 15.92 21.80 9.19
N ASP A 342 17.00 22.59 9.28
CA ASP A 342 17.10 23.88 9.97
C ASP A 342 15.77 24.65 9.98
N ARG A 343 15.05 24.59 11.11
CA ARG A 343 13.94 25.51 11.38
C ARG A 343 14.58 26.87 11.61
N GLY A 344 14.75 27.60 10.52
CA GLY A 344 15.39 28.92 10.51
C GLY A 344 14.97 29.76 11.71
N ALA A 345 15.98 30.16 12.48
CA ALA A 345 15.84 31.06 13.61
C ALA A 345 15.15 32.36 13.16
N GLY A 346 13.87 32.50 13.49
CA GLY A 346 13.03 33.66 13.23
C GLY A 346 12.16 33.98 14.45
N ALA A 347 12.76 34.68 15.41
CA ALA A 347 12.24 35.41 16.58
C ALA A 347 10.73 35.39 16.92
N GLY A 348 10.40 35.14 18.20
CA GLY A 348 9.19 35.70 18.83
C GLY A 348 8.56 34.94 20.01
N ALA A 349 9.22 34.94 21.17
CA ALA A 349 8.67 34.92 22.55
C ALA A 349 7.40 34.11 22.92
N GLY A 350 7.61 33.04 23.72
CA GLY A 350 6.89 32.84 24.99
C GLY A 350 5.82 31.74 25.06
N ALA A 351 6.19 30.54 25.55
CA ALA A 351 5.31 29.65 26.32
C ALA A 351 6.08 28.53 27.04
N GLY A 352 5.82 28.42 28.36
CA GLY A 352 5.88 27.28 29.31
C GLY A 352 6.83 26.07 29.14
N PRO A 353 7.47 25.58 30.22
CA PRO A 353 8.18 24.31 30.22
C PRO A 353 7.19 23.15 30.43
N GLY A 354 7.11 22.21 29.48
CA GLY A 354 6.36 20.97 29.69
C GLY A 354 5.74 20.35 28.44
N ALA A 355 6.56 20.05 27.44
CA ALA A 355 6.32 18.97 26.48
C ALA A 355 7.66 18.71 25.78
N GLU A 356 8.30 17.58 26.10
CA GLU A 356 9.33 17.04 25.22
C GLU A 356 8.62 16.58 23.95
N THR A 357 8.48 17.48 22.99
CA THR A 357 8.16 17.13 21.61
C THR A 357 9.40 16.45 21.05
N GLU A 358 9.50 15.12 21.18
CA GLU A 358 10.45 14.36 20.37
C GLU A 358 10.20 14.76 18.91
N ALA A 359 11.20 15.38 18.30
CA ALA A 359 11.17 15.67 16.88
C ALA A 359 10.93 14.34 16.16
N ARG A 360 9.78 14.23 15.48
CA ARG A 360 9.40 13.05 14.68
C ARG A 360 10.21 13.04 13.38
N THR A 361 11.53 12.99 13.50
CA THR A 361 12.44 12.86 12.39
C THR A 361 12.21 11.47 11.79
N GLY A 362 11.51 11.41 10.67
CA GLY A 362 11.35 10.19 9.89
C GLY A 362 12.70 9.59 9.46
N ALA A 363 12.68 8.55 8.64
CA ALA A 363 13.89 8.00 8.04
C ALA A 363 13.93 8.29 6.54
N VAL A 364 15.12 8.30 5.96
CA VAL A 364 15.32 8.44 4.52
C VAL A 364 15.79 7.11 3.97
N VAL A 365 15.08 6.61 2.95
CA VAL A 365 15.44 5.42 2.18
C VAL A 365 15.92 5.89 0.83
N GLU A 366 17.12 5.48 0.42
CA GLU A 366 17.70 5.86 -0.86
C GLU A 366 18.39 4.68 -1.55
N SER A 367 18.47 4.77 -2.86
CA SER A 367 19.10 3.80 -3.77
C SER A 367 19.51 4.52 -5.05
N ASP A 368 20.59 4.09 -5.68
CA ASP A 368 20.95 4.52 -7.04
C ASP A 368 20.26 3.68 -8.14
N GLY A 369 19.44 2.70 -7.74
CA GLY A 369 18.83 1.72 -8.65
C GLY A 369 19.79 0.57 -9.02
N GLY A 370 20.97 0.54 -8.39
CA GLY A 370 22.02 -0.45 -8.59
C GLY A 370 21.72 -1.78 -7.93
N ARG A 371 22.30 -2.83 -8.52
CA ARG A 371 22.20 -4.23 -8.10
C ARG A 371 23.55 -4.92 -8.16
#